data_AF-F6Z932-F1
#
_entry.id   AF-F6Z932-F1
#
_cell.length_a   1.000
_cell.length_b   1.000
_cell.length_c   1.000
_cell.angle_alpha   90.00
_cell.angle_beta   90.00
_cell.angle_gamma   90.00
#
_symmetry.space_group_name_H-M   'P 1'
#
loop_
_entity.id
_entity.type
_entity.pdbx_description
1 polymer ?
#
loop_
_entity_poly.entity_id
_entity_poly.type
_entity_poly.pdbx_seq_one_letter_code
_entity_poly.pdbx_strand_id
1 'polypeptide(L)'
;MSKSNKDINTVLASASKLASYNMLLQLSFRVLTFILNAFVLRHVTKETLGVVNVRLLLLYSTILFMSREAFRRACLSSRDDGAVGEKDIKKKVKWKQTINLLWCMVPVGIVWTIILVYCWRNLFENPDPAEIPHYPLAVVIFGCCACVELIAEPLWVLAQVFLFVKLKVVAEGLAILIKCLVTVSLVVAFPQWGLVSFCIAQVSFSITYICAYYGYFIWFIKSKKSKQSD
;
A
#
# COMPACT_ATOMS: atom_id res chain seq x y z
N MET A 1 -11.33 -29.81 -32.92
CA MET A 1 -12.18 -29.50 -31.74
C MET A 1 -11.63 -30.07 -30.43
N SER A 2 -11.25 -31.36 -30.35
CA SER A 2 -10.78 -32.00 -29.10
C SER A 2 -9.49 -31.38 -28.48
N LYS A 3 -8.50 -31.01 -29.31
CA LYS A 3 -7.22 -30.41 -28.82
C LYS A 3 -7.43 -29.06 -28.12
N SER A 4 -8.22 -28.16 -28.74
CA SER A 4 -8.59 -26.86 -28.19
C SER A 4 -9.34 -26.96 -26.85
N ASN A 5 -10.18 -27.97 -26.66
CA ASN A 5 -10.92 -28.15 -25.41
C ASN A 5 -10.00 -28.65 -24.27
N LYS A 6 -8.98 -29.44 -24.62
CA LYS A 6 -7.96 -29.90 -23.67
C LYS A 6 -7.06 -28.76 -23.20
N ASP A 7 -6.68 -27.86 -24.12
CA ASP A 7 -5.88 -26.66 -23.84
C ASP A 7 -6.64 -25.65 -22.98
N ILE A 8 -7.94 -25.45 -23.23
CA ILE A 8 -8.80 -24.60 -22.38
C ILE A 8 -8.88 -25.16 -20.96
N ASN A 9 -9.09 -26.47 -20.79
CA ASN A 9 -9.20 -27.10 -19.49
C ASN A 9 -7.88 -27.06 -18.69
N THR A 10 -6.72 -27.27 -19.33
CA THR A 10 -5.42 -27.17 -18.66
C THR A 10 -5.05 -25.74 -18.27
N VAL A 11 -5.36 -24.76 -19.12
CA VAL A 11 -5.19 -23.33 -18.78
C VAL A 11 -6.12 -22.94 -17.64
N LEU A 12 -7.39 -23.37 -17.67
CA LEU A 12 -8.36 -23.09 -16.61
C LEU A 12 -7.95 -23.73 -15.28
N ALA A 13 -7.48 -24.98 -15.30
CA ALA A 13 -6.98 -25.68 -14.12
C ALA A 13 -5.71 -25.02 -13.55
N SER A 14 -4.82 -24.53 -14.41
CA SER A 14 -3.61 -23.82 -13.98
C SER A 14 -3.93 -22.44 -13.40
N ALA A 15 -4.85 -21.70 -14.04
CA ALA A 15 -5.33 -20.41 -13.56
C ALA A 15 -6.09 -20.55 -12.24
N SER A 16 -6.95 -21.56 -12.10
CA SER A 16 -7.70 -21.83 -10.87
C SER A 16 -6.77 -22.23 -9.72
N LYS A 17 -5.76 -23.06 -9.98
CA LYS A 17 -4.73 -23.41 -8.98
C LYS A 17 -3.91 -22.20 -8.54
N LEU A 18 -3.60 -21.29 -9.47
CA LEU A 18 -2.86 -20.07 -9.17
C LEU A 18 -3.73 -19.10 -8.35
N ALA A 19 -5.00 -18.96 -8.71
CA ALA A 19 -5.97 -18.14 -7.99
C ALA A 19 -6.20 -18.68 -6.57
N SER A 20 -6.43 -20.00 -6.42
CA SER A 20 -6.63 -20.63 -5.12
C SER A 20 -5.41 -20.49 -4.22
N TYR A 21 -4.19 -20.62 -4.77
CA TYR A 21 -2.96 -20.38 -4.04
C TYR A 21 -2.84 -18.94 -3.52
N ASN A 22 -3.14 -17.95 -4.38
CA ASN A 22 -3.14 -16.53 -3.97
C ASN A 22 -4.18 -16.26 -2.87
N MET A 23 -5.39 -16.82 -3.00
CA MET A 23 -6.45 -16.68 -2.01
C MET A 23 -6.05 -17.29 -0.66
N LEU A 24 -5.47 -18.49 -0.68
CA LEU A 24 -5.00 -19.16 0.53
C LEU A 24 -3.92 -18.33 1.23
N LEU A 25 -2.93 -17.87 0.48
CA LEU A 25 -1.82 -17.08 1.03
C LEU A 25 -2.31 -15.74 1.60
N GLN A 26 -3.27 -15.09 0.93
CA GLN A 26 -3.91 -13.89 1.43
C GLN A 26 -4.68 -14.15 2.74
N LEU A 27 -5.44 -15.25 2.80
CA LEU A 27 -6.18 -15.64 3.98
C LEU A 27 -5.24 -15.94 5.16
N SER A 28 -4.13 -16.64 4.92
CA SER A 28 -3.12 -16.93 5.94
C SER A 28 -2.57 -15.66 6.58
N PHE A 29 -2.20 -14.65 5.76
CA PHE A 29 -1.75 -13.36 6.29
C PHE A 29 -2.84 -12.64 7.08
N ARG A 30 -4.11 -12.72 6.65
CA ARG A 30 -5.23 -12.09 7.37
C ARG A 30 -5.46 -12.74 8.74
N VAL A 31 -5.46 -14.07 8.82
CA VAL A 31 -5.60 -14.81 10.09
C VAL A 31 -4.44 -14.50 11.02
N LEU A 32 -3.21 -14.52 10.51
CA LEU A 32 -2.03 -14.21 11.31
C LEU A 32 -2.05 -12.77 11.85
N THR A 33 -2.41 -11.81 10.99
CA THR A 33 -2.59 -10.40 11.37
C THR A 33 -3.67 -10.24 12.44
N PHE A 34 -4.78 -10.97 12.32
CA PHE A 34 -5.86 -10.93 13.30
C PHE A 34 -5.39 -11.40 14.69
N ILE A 35 -4.66 -12.52 14.74
CA ILE A 35 -4.12 -13.06 16.00
C ILE A 35 -3.15 -12.06 16.64
N LEU A 36 -2.22 -11.50 15.85
CA LEU A 36 -1.27 -10.50 16.35
C LEU A 36 -1.97 -9.23 16.83
N ASN A 37 -2.98 -8.75 16.09
CA ASN A 37 -3.76 -7.58 16.52
C ASN A 37 -4.56 -7.85 17.79
N ALA A 38 -5.14 -9.04 17.96
CA ALA A 38 -5.81 -9.42 19.20
C ALA A 38 -4.85 -9.40 20.40
N PHE A 39 -3.60 -9.82 20.18
CA PHE A 39 -2.55 -9.73 21.20
C PHE A 39 -2.19 -8.27 21.55
N VAL A 40 -2.08 -7.39 20.56
CA VAL A 40 -1.84 -5.95 20.78
C VAL A 40 -2.95 -5.33 21.62
N LEU A 41 -4.22 -5.65 21.34
CA LEU A 41 -5.36 -5.12 22.09
C LEU A 41 -5.35 -5.48 23.59
N ARG A 42 -4.68 -6.57 23.96
CA ARG A 42 -4.54 -6.99 25.35
C ARG A 42 -3.47 -6.21 26.12
N HIS A 43 -2.50 -5.62 25.43
CA HIS A 43 -1.34 -4.97 26.05
C HIS A 43 -1.33 -3.44 25.91
N VAL A 44 -2.23 -2.85 25.12
CA VAL A 44 -2.31 -1.40 24.90
C VAL A 44 -3.59 -0.83 25.49
N THR A 45 -3.49 0.33 26.15
CA THR A 45 -4.64 1.08 26.67
C THR A 45 -5.60 1.50 25.55
N LYS A 46 -6.90 1.46 25.86
CA LYS A 46 -8.00 1.79 24.93
C LYS A 46 -7.87 3.20 24.34
N GLU A 47 -7.35 4.16 25.09
CA GLU A 47 -7.18 5.55 24.66
C GLU A 47 -6.13 5.71 23.56
N THR A 48 -4.96 5.08 23.74
CA THR A 48 -3.90 5.08 22.71
C THR A 48 -4.40 4.40 21.43
N LEU A 49 -5.09 3.26 21.55
CA LEU A 49 -5.69 2.57 20.40
C LEU A 49 -6.76 3.43 19.71
N GLY A 50 -7.59 4.12 20.50
CA GLY A 50 -8.60 5.05 19.99
C GLY A 50 -7.97 6.16 19.17
N VAL A 51 -6.94 6.82 19.70
CA VAL A 51 -6.24 7.89 18.97
C VAL A 51 -5.54 7.39 17.72
N VAL A 52 -4.87 6.25 17.78
CA VAL A 52 -4.20 5.66 16.61
C VAL A 52 -5.22 5.28 15.52
N ASN A 53 -6.28 4.54 15.86
CA ASN A 53 -7.21 4.01 14.86
C ASN A 53 -8.28 5.02 14.39
N VAL A 54 -8.71 5.94 15.24
CA VAL A 54 -9.77 6.90 14.89
C VAL A 54 -9.18 8.19 14.31
N ARG A 55 -8.04 8.66 14.82
CA ARG A 55 -7.47 9.95 14.38
C ARG A 55 -6.32 9.77 13.40
N LEU A 56 -5.28 9.02 13.77
CA LEU A 56 -4.06 8.91 12.94
C LEU A 56 -4.30 8.05 11.69
N LEU A 57 -4.99 6.93 11.83
CA LEU A 57 -5.34 6.06 10.71
C LEU A 57 -6.35 6.73 9.77
N LEU A 58 -7.27 7.55 10.31
CA LEU A 58 -8.18 8.36 9.50
C LEU A 58 -7.40 9.37 8.67
N LEU A 59 -6.53 10.18 9.30
CA LEU A 59 -5.65 11.12 8.59
C LEU A 59 -4.88 10.42 7.46
N TYR A 60 -4.19 9.34 7.80
CA TYR A 60 -3.39 8.55 6.87
C TYR A 60 -4.24 8.02 5.70
N SER A 61 -5.41 7.43 5.99
CA SER A 61 -6.29 6.90 4.96
C SER A 61 -6.87 8.00 4.08
N THR A 62 -7.20 9.16 4.65
CA THR A 62 -7.70 10.33 3.91
C THR A 62 -6.63 10.89 2.97
N ILE A 63 -5.38 11.05 3.43
CA ILE A 63 -4.26 11.50 2.58
C ILE A 63 -4.12 10.57 1.37
N LEU A 64 -4.03 9.26 1.61
CA LEU A 64 -3.87 8.28 0.55
C LEU A 64 -5.09 8.24 -0.38
N PHE A 65 -6.31 8.29 0.17
CA PHE A 65 -7.54 8.26 -0.61
C PHE A 65 -7.65 9.46 -1.55
N MET A 66 -7.48 10.68 -1.01
CA MET A 66 -7.55 11.93 -1.78
C MET A 66 -6.50 11.95 -2.90
N SER A 67 -5.31 11.40 -2.63
CA SER A 67 -4.20 11.35 -3.58
C SER A 67 -4.37 10.28 -4.65
N ARG A 68 -5.07 9.18 -4.37
CA ARG A 68 -5.15 8.01 -5.27
C ARG A 68 -6.38 8.03 -6.17
N GLU A 69 -7.56 8.31 -5.61
CA GLU A 69 -8.82 8.07 -6.33
C GLU A 69 -9.07 9.10 -7.44
N ALA A 70 -8.63 10.34 -7.25
CA ALA A 70 -8.69 11.39 -8.27
C ALA A 70 -7.96 10.97 -9.55
N PHE A 71 -6.78 10.38 -9.41
CA PHE A 71 -5.95 9.95 -10.55
C PHE A 71 -6.40 8.61 -11.13
N ARG A 72 -6.86 7.67 -10.29
CA ARG A 72 -7.43 6.40 -10.79
C ARG A 72 -8.63 6.66 -11.71
N ARG A 73 -9.48 7.62 -11.35
CA ARG A 73 -10.60 8.08 -12.19
C ARG A 73 -10.13 8.77 -13.47
N ALA A 74 -9.13 9.65 -13.38
CA ALA A 74 -8.58 10.32 -14.57
C ALA A 74 -7.96 9.34 -15.59
N CYS A 75 -7.26 8.30 -15.11
CA CYS A 75 -6.71 7.23 -15.95
C CYS A 75 -7.81 6.42 -16.68
N LEU A 76 -8.98 6.25 -16.06
CA LEU A 76 -10.11 5.51 -16.64
C LEU A 76 -10.93 6.35 -17.61
N SER A 77 -11.07 7.66 -17.37
CA SER A 77 -11.80 8.58 -18.25
C SER A 77 -11.16 8.74 -19.63
N SER A 78 -9.85 8.52 -19.76
CA SER A 78 -9.11 8.63 -21.03
C SER A 78 -9.28 7.40 -21.97
N ARG A 79 -10.13 6.43 -21.60
CA ARG A 79 -10.42 5.23 -22.40
C ARG A 79 -11.51 5.43 -23.46
N ASP A 80 -12.22 6.55 -23.47
CA ASP A 80 -13.47 6.70 -24.25
C ASP A 80 -13.31 7.25 -25.69
N ASP A 81 -12.09 7.53 -26.16
CA ASP A 81 -11.90 8.00 -27.54
C ASP A 81 -11.83 6.83 -28.54
N GLY A 82 -13.02 6.50 -29.08
CA GLY A 82 -13.29 5.49 -30.10
C GLY A 82 -12.88 5.87 -31.53
N ALA A 83 -11.57 5.97 -31.81
CA ALA A 83 -11.07 6.11 -33.19
C ALA A 83 -10.25 4.87 -33.62
N VAL A 84 -10.88 4.02 -34.41
CA VAL A 84 -10.30 2.82 -35.05
C VAL A 84 -9.38 3.27 -36.19
N GLY A 85 -8.06 3.07 -36.08
CA GLY A 85 -7.16 3.28 -37.23
C GLY A 85 -5.66 3.31 -36.95
N GLU A 86 -5.21 3.59 -35.73
CA GLU A 86 -3.78 3.81 -35.44
C GLU A 86 -3.38 3.19 -34.09
N LYS A 87 -3.56 1.86 -34.00
CA LYS A 87 -3.69 1.14 -32.71
C LYS A 87 -2.40 1.03 -31.90
N ASP A 88 -1.22 0.94 -32.52
CA ASP A 88 0.02 0.63 -31.77
C ASP A 88 0.78 1.87 -31.27
N ILE A 89 0.86 2.94 -32.07
CA ILE A 89 1.52 4.20 -31.67
C ILE A 89 0.68 4.90 -30.59
N LYS A 90 -0.64 5.02 -30.80
CA LYS A 90 -1.55 5.61 -29.80
C LYS A 90 -1.54 4.83 -28.49
N LYS A 91 -1.41 3.50 -28.53
CA LYS A 91 -1.31 2.68 -27.30
C LYS A 91 -0.01 2.94 -26.52
N LYS A 92 1.13 3.11 -27.20
CA LYS A 92 2.39 3.51 -26.55
C LYS A 92 2.33 4.92 -25.97
N VAL A 93 1.74 5.87 -26.69
CA VAL A 93 1.56 7.26 -26.22
C VAL A 93 0.64 7.31 -25.00
N LYS A 94 -0.51 6.64 -25.06
CA LYS A 94 -1.44 6.53 -23.92
C LYS A 94 -0.79 5.91 -22.69
N TRP A 95 0.01 4.86 -22.86
CA TRP A 95 0.75 4.24 -21.75
C TRP A 95 1.75 5.19 -21.08
N LYS A 96 2.49 5.97 -21.87
CA LYS A 96 3.41 7.00 -21.33
C LYS A 96 2.64 8.08 -20.57
N GLN A 97 1.50 8.54 -21.09
CA GLN A 97 0.65 9.52 -20.42
C GLN A 97 0.09 8.98 -19.10
N THR A 98 -0.38 7.73 -19.07
CA THR A 98 -0.83 7.07 -17.85
C THR A 98 0.28 7.03 -16.81
N ILE A 99 1.50 6.63 -17.17
CA ILE A 99 2.63 6.60 -16.23
C ILE A 99 2.96 7.99 -15.70
N ASN A 100 3.00 9.02 -16.57
CA ASN A 100 3.27 10.39 -16.14
C ASN A 100 2.21 10.88 -15.15
N LEU A 101 0.94 10.56 -15.41
CA LEU A 101 -0.18 10.90 -14.53
C LEU A 101 -0.10 10.17 -13.18
N LEU A 102 0.34 8.90 -13.16
CA LEU A 102 0.58 8.18 -11.89
C LEU A 102 1.66 8.84 -11.05
N TRP A 103 2.73 9.36 -11.67
CA TRP A 103 3.78 10.08 -10.94
C TRP A 103 3.29 11.40 -10.35
N CYS A 104 2.29 12.06 -10.94
CA CYS A 104 1.66 13.25 -10.37
C CYS A 104 0.90 12.98 -9.05
N MET A 105 0.61 11.72 -8.70
CA MET A 105 0.02 11.36 -7.41
C MET A 105 0.93 11.76 -6.23
N VAL A 106 2.26 11.68 -6.41
CA VAL A 106 3.24 11.97 -5.35
C VAL A 106 3.23 13.45 -4.95
N PRO A 107 3.44 14.43 -5.86
CA PRO A 107 3.43 15.84 -5.48
C PRO A 107 2.06 16.29 -4.96
N VAL A 108 0.96 15.82 -5.55
CA VAL A 108 -0.39 16.14 -5.06
C VAL A 108 -0.61 15.59 -3.66
N GLY A 109 -0.12 14.38 -3.37
CA GLY A 109 -0.22 13.83 -2.03
C GLY A 109 0.64 14.52 -1.00
N ILE A 110 1.82 15.05 -1.38
CA ILE A 110 2.62 15.91 -0.49
C ILE A 110 1.83 17.18 -0.11
N VAL A 111 1.17 17.82 -1.09
CA VAL A 111 0.31 18.99 -0.83
C VAL A 111 -0.82 18.64 0.14
N TRP A 112 -1.54 17.53 -0.11
CA TRP A 112 -2.59 17.06 0.80
C TRP A 112 -2.08 16.71 2.19
N THR A 113 -0.90 16.08 2.29
CA THR A 113 -0.27 15.80 3.59
C THR A 113 -0.01 17.09 4.36
N ILE A 114 0.56 18.12 3.73
CA ILE A 114 0.83 19.41 4.40
C ILE A 114 -0.47 20.02 4.92
N ILE A 115 -1.51 20.09 4.08
CA ILE A 115 -2.82 20.66 4.43
C ILE A 115 -3.45 19.86 5.58
N LEU A 116 -3.55 18.54 5.45
CA LEU A 116 -4.25 17.70 6.43
C LEU A 116 -3.48 17.59 7.74
N VAL A 117 -2.15 17.50 7.71
CA VAL A 117 -1.31 17.53 8.93
C VAL A 117 -1.43 18.88 9.65
N TYR A 118 -1.52 19.99 8.90
CA TYR A 118 -1.77 21.30 9.49
C TYR A 118 -3.15 21.37 10.15
N CYS A 119 -4.20 20.90 9.47
CA CYS A 119 -5.56 20.84 10.03
C CYS A 119 -5.62 19.94 11.27
N TRP A 120 -5.02 18.74 11.24
CA TRP A 120 -5.02 17.82 12.37
C TRP A 120 -4.30 18.34 13.62
N ARG A 121 -3.34 19.24 13.45
CA ARG A 121 -2.60 19.82 14.58
C ARG A 121 -3.23 21.10 15.15
N ASN A 122 -3.83 21.92 14.29
CA ASN A 122 -4.28 23.27 14.68
C ASN A 122 -5.80 23.43 14.74
N LEU A 123 -6.55 22.63 13.98
CA LEU A 123 -8.01 22.76 13.88
C LEU A 123 -8.75 21.73 14.76
N PHE A 124 -8.17 20.55 14.94
CA PHE A 124 -8.74 19.51 15.80
C PHE A 124 -8.19 19.60 17.22
N GLU A 125 -9.04 19.35 18.20
CA GLU A 125 -8.67 19.37 19.61
C GLU A 125 -7.63 18.29 19.91
N ASN A 126 -6.43 18.71 20.30
CA ASN A 126 -5.34 17.81 20.64
C ASN A 126 -5.71 17.03 21.92
N PRO A 127 -5.43 15.71 21.99
CA PRO A 127 -5.60 14.96 23.23
C PRO A 127 -4.75 15.59 24.33
N ASP A 128 -5.20 15.48 25.58
CA ASP A 128 -4.45 16.00 26.72
C ASP A 128 -3.02 15.42 26.73
N PRO A 129 -1.97 16.27 26.71
CA PRO A 129 -0.58 15.82 26.77
C PRO A 129 -0.25 14.94 27.98
N ALA A 130 -1.02 15.05 29.07
CA ALA A 130 -0.88 14.20 30.25
C ALA A 130 -1.28 12.74 29.98
N GLU A 131 -2.28 12.53 29.10
CA GLU A 131 -2.81 11.21 28.74
C GLU A 131 -2.03 10.61 27.55
N ILE A 132 -1.68 11.42 26.55
CA ILE A 132 -1.03 10.96 25.32
C ILE A 132 0.17 11.86 24.96
N PRO A 133 1.37 11.49 25.44
CA PRO A 133 2.59 12.19 25.09
C PRO A 133 2.90 12.12 23.59
N HIS A 134 3.49 13.17 23.03
CA HIS A 134 4.04 13.21 21.66
C HIS A 134 3.01 13.06 20.51
N TYR A 135 1.73 13.39 20.74
CA TYR A 135 0.70 13.36 19.69
C TYR A 135 1.07 14.17 18.42
N PRO A 136 1.55 15.43 18.49
CA PRO A 136 1.89 16.21 17.30
C PRO A 136 2.99 15.58 16.45
N LEU A 137 3.93 14.86 17.07
CA LEU A 137 4.98 14.12 16.39
C LEU A 137 4.38 12.93 15.63
N ALA A 138 3.47 12.20 16.25
CA ALA A 138 2.79 11.05 15.63
C ALA A 138 2.01 11.46 14.37
N VAL A 139 1.33 12.62 14.40
CA VAL A 139 0.63 13.18 13.23
C VAL A 139 1.59 13.40 12.06
N VAL A 140 2.77 13.97 12.30
CA VAL A 140 3.80 14.18 11.26
C VAL A 140 4.31 12.84 10.73
N ILE A 141 4.63 11.90 11.61
CA ILE A 141 5.17 10.60 11.22
C ILE A 141 4.17 9.88 10.31
N PHE A 142 2.88 9.82 10.69
CA PHE A 142 1.86 9.19 9.85
C PHE A 142 1.67 9.90 8.51
N GLY A 143 1.76 11.24 8.47
CA GLY A 143 1.77 12.01 7.23
C GLY A 143 2.97 11.69 6.33
N CYS A 144 4.18 11.63 6.91
CA CYS A 144 5.40 11.24 6.20
C CYS A 144 5.30 9.80 5.66
N CYS A 145 4.79 8.86 6.46
CA CYS A 145 4.55 7.48 6.03
C CYS A 145 3.58 7.42 4.83
N ALA A 146 2.52 8.23 4.83
CA ALA A 146 1.62 8.32 3.69
C ALA A 146 2.36 8.82 2.43
N CYS A 147 3.19 9.87 2.54
CA CYS A 147 4.01 10.36 1.42
C CYS A 147 4.98 9.30 0.89
N VAL A 148 5.65 8.59 1.79
CA VAL A 148 6.55 7.47 1.48
C VAL A 148 5.79 6.42 0.67
N GLU A 149 4.63 5.98 1.13
CA GLU A 149 3.84 4.98 0.42
C GLU A 149 3.32 5.42 -0.94
N LEU A 150 3.03 6.71 -1.12
CA LEU A 150 2.65 7.25 -2.43
C LEU A 150 3.76 7.09 -3.48
N ILE A 151 5.03 7.03 -3.08
CA ILE A 151 6.15 6.79 -3.99
C ILE A 151 6.11 5.36 -4.56
N ALA A 152 5.67 4.38 -3.77
CA ALA A 152 5.48 3.00 -4.25
C ALA A 152 4.18 2.79 -5.03
N GLU A 153 3.25 3.74 -4.98
CA GLU A 153 1.92 3.61 -5.60
C GLU A 153 1.97 3.40 -7.13
N PRO A 154 2.77 4.14 -7.92
CA PRO A 154 2.86 3.90 -9.35
C PRO A 154 3.31 2.48 -9.68
N LEU A 155 4.22 1.91 -8.87
CA LEU A 155 4.69 0.53 -9.03
C LEU A 155 3.62 -0.48 -8.65
N TRP A 156 2.83 -0.20 -7.61
CA TRP A 156 1.68 -1.03 -7.25
C TRP A 156 0.64 -1.07 -8.37
N VAL A 157 0.30 0.08 -8.96
CA VAL A 157 -0.63 0.17 -10.09
C VAL A 157 -0.07 -0.56 -11.31
N LEU A 158 1.24 -0.44 -11.56
CA LEU A 158 1.93 -1.15 -12.62
C LEU A 158 1.85 -2.67 -12.43
N ALA A 159 2.09 -3.15 -11.22
CA ALA A 159 1.96 -4.55 -10.85
C ALA A 159 0.53 -5.06 -11.04
N GLN A 160 -0.47 -4.24 -10.73
CA GLN A 160 -1.88 -4.55 -10.95
C GLN A 160 -2.21 -4.67 -12.45
N VAL A 161 -1.74 -3.74 -13.29
CA VAL A 161 -1.98 -3.77 -14.74
C VAL A 161 -1.32 -4.98 -15.39
N PHE A 162 -0.14 -5.39 -14.94
CA PHE A 162 0.55 -6.58 -15.42
C PHE A 162 0.12 -7.88 -14.73
N LEU A 163 -0.91 -7.85 -13.88
CA LEU A 163 -1.45 -9.02 -13.17
C LEU A 163 -0.44 -9.76 -12.30
N PHE A 164 0.51 -9.04 -11.69
CA PHE A 164 1.42 -9.60 -10.69
C PHE A 164 0.73 -9.77 -9.32
N VAL A 165 -0.33 -10.58 -9.29
CA VAL A 165 -1.17 -10.83 -8.10
C VAL A 165 -0.35 -11.37 -6.94
N LYS A 166 0.57 -12.31 -7.21
CA LYS A 166 1.47 -12.88 -6.19
C LYS A 166 2.34 -11.83 -5.50
N LEU A 167 2.95 -10.94 -6.28
CA LEU A 167 3.77 -9.85 -5.74
C LEU A 167 2.94 -9.00 -4.77
N LYS A 168 1.74 -8.61 -5.20
CA LYS A 168 0.84 -7.80 -4.38
C LYS A 168 0.51 -8.46 -3.05
N VAL A 169 0.04 -9.71 -3.09
CA VAL A 169 -0.36 -10.43 -1.87
C VAL A 169 0.83 -10.61 -0.93
N VAL A 170 2.00 -10.96 -1.47
CA VAL A 170 3.22 -11.15 -0.66
C VAL A 170 3.73 -9.81 -0.10
N ALA A 171 3.81 -8.76 -0.91
CA ALA A 171 4.30 -7.45 -0.47
C ALA A 171 3.38 -6.83 0.60
N GLU A 172 2.07 -6.80 0.36
CA GLU A 172 1.09 -6.29 1.33
C GLU A 172 1.05 -7.17 2.59
N GLY A 173 1.04 -8.49 2.43
CA GLY A 173 1.02 -9.44 3.54
C GLY A 173 2.26 -9.34 4.42
N LEU A 174 3.45 -9.29 3.83
CA LEU A 174 4.71 -9.13 4.55
C LEU A 174 4.80 -7.77 5.26
N ALA A 175 4.40 -6.68 4.60
CA ALA A 175 4.44 -5.36 5.21
C ALA A 175 3.52 -5.30 6.45
N ILE A 176 2.28 -5.79 6.33
CA ILE A 176 1.34 -5.87 7.46
C ILE A 176 1.88 -6.78 8.56
N LEU A 177 2.44 -7.94 8.20
CA LEU A 177 3.00 -8.87 9.17
C LEU A 177 4.14 -8.23 9.96
N ILE A 178 5.09 -7.60 9.27
CA ILE A 178 6.21 -6.88 9.91
C ILE A 178 5.69 -5.76 10.82
N LYS A 179 4.71 -4.98 10.36
CA LYS A 179 4.07 -3.95 11.20
C LYS A 179 3.50 -4.53 12.49
N CYS A 180 2.78 -5.64 12.40
CA CYS A 180 2.18 -6.28 13.56
C CYS A 180 3.24 -6.86 14.49
N LEU A 181 4.28 -7.52 13.96
CA LEU A 181 5.38 -8.05 14.76
C LEU A 181 6.13 -6.92 15.50
N VAL A 182 6.48 -5.84 14.79
CA VAL A 182 7.15 -4.67 15.39
C VAL A 182 6.26 -4.02 16.45
N THR A 183 4.96 -3.87 16.19
CA THR A 183 4.00 -3.37 17.19
C THR A 183 4.02 -4.24 18.44
N VAL A 184 3.86 -5.56 18.29
CA VAL A 184 3.83 -6.51 19.41
C VAL A 184 5.13 -6.47 20.20
N SER A 185 6.28 -6.55 19.52
CA SER A 185 7.59 -6.54 20.16
C SER A 185 7.83 -5.25 20.95
N LEU A 186 7.51 -4.09 20.38
CA LEU A 186 7.71 -2.81 21.04
C LEU A 186 6.71 -2.57 22.19
N VAL A 187 5.46 -2.98 22.04
CA VAL A 187 4.45 -2.86 23.10
C VAL A 187 4.81 -3.74 24.31
N VAL A 188 5.32 -4.94 24.07
CA VAL A 188 5.78 -5.84 25.16
C VAL A 188 7.05 -5.33 25.81
N ALA A 189 8.01 -4.80 25.03
CA ALA A 189 9.27 -4.30 25.56
C ALA A 189 9.13 -2.95 26.28
N PHE A 190 8.26 -2.05 25.78
CA PHE A 190 8.08 -0.69 26.29
C PHE A 190 6.60 -0.32 26.43
N PRO A 191 5.89 -0.85 27.46
CA PRO A 191 4.47 -0.59 27.65
C PRO A 191 4.12 0.90 27.86
N GLN A 192 5.07 1.67 28.40
CA GLN A 192 4.90 3.09 28.74
C GLN A 192 4.81 4.01 27.51
N TRP A 193 5.27 3.55 26.34
CA TRP A 193 5.42 4.36 25.11
C TRP A 193 4.50 3.88 23.98
N GLY A 194 3.26 3.52 24.31
CA GLY A 194 2.31 2.91 23.37
C GLY A 194 2.22 3.62 22.02
N LEU A 195 2.02 4.95 22.00
CA LEU A 195 1.87 5.72 20.77
C LEU A 195 3.13 5.69 19.88
N VAL A 196 4.31 5.79 20.48
CA VAL A 196 5.58 5.78 19.74
C VAL A 196 5.82 4.41 19.11
N SER A 197 5.46 3.32 19.80
CA SER A 197 5.51 1.96 19.26
C SER A 197 4.67 1.81 17.99
N PHE A 198 3.48 2.41 17.93
CA PHE A 198 2.66 2.43 16.71
C PHE A 198 3.29 3.26 15.59
N CYS A 199 3.94 4.38 15.92
CA CYS A 199 4.64 5.21 14.93
C CYS A 199 5.80 4.44 14.30
N ILE A 200 6.64 3.79 15.11
CA ILE A 200 7.77 2.99 14.62
C ILE A 200 7.25 1.81 13.78
N ALA A 201 6.19 1.13 14.23
CA ALA A 201 5.57 0.07 13.46
C ALA A 201 5.03 0.57 12.10
N GLN A 202 4.42 1.76 12.06
CA GLN A 202 3.95 2.37 10.81
C GLN A 202 5.12 2.73 9.88
N VAL A 203 6.23 3.25 10.41
CA VAL A 203 7.44 3.51 9.61
C VAL A 203 8.00 2.20 9.04
N SER A 204 8.08 1.15 9.86
CA SER A 204 8.54 -0.18 9.43
C SER A 204 7.64 -0.75 8.33
N PHE A 205 6.33 -0.53 8.42
CA PHE A 205 5.38 -0.89 7.37
C PHE A 205 5.71 -0.19 6.04
N SER A 206 5.79 1.14 6.06
CA SER A 206 6.00 1.94 4.84
C SER A 206 7.35 1.64 4.19
N ILE A 207 8.42 1.44 4.99
CA ILE A 207 9.73 1.03 4.48
C ILE A 207 9.65 -0.35 3.81
N THR A 208 9.09 -1.34 4.51
CA THR A 208 8.96 -2.70 3.97
C THR A 208 8.16 -2.69 2.66
N TYR A 209 7.08 -1.92 2.62
CA TYR A 209 6.22 -1.77 1.46
C TYR A 209 6.98 -1.20 0.25
N ILE A 210 7.68 -0.08 0.41
CA ILE A 210 8.53 0.50 -0.66
C ILE A 210 9.58 -0.51 -1.11
N CYS A 211 10.33 -1.08 -0.16
CA CYS A 211 11.42 -2.00 -0.46
C CYS A 211 10.94 -3.22 -1.25
N ALA A 212 9.76 -3.77 -0.92
CA ALA A 212 9.17 -4.88 -1.64
C ALA A 212 8.87 -4.53 -3.12
N TYR A 213 8.25 -3.37 -3.37
CA TYR A 213 7.94 -2.96 -4.74
C TYR A 213 9.18 -2.56 -5.55
N TYR A 214 10.00 -1.66 -5.02
CA TYR A 214 11.20 -1.20 -5.73
C TYR A 214 12.21 -2.32 -5.90
N GLY A 215 12.45 -3.13 -4.86
CA GLY A 215 13.33 -4.29 -4.93
C GLY A 215 12.90 -5.30 -5.99
N TYR A 216 11.60 -5.64 -6.05
CA TYR A 216 11.08 -6.54 -7.07
C TYR A 216 11.24 -5.99 -8.48
N PHE A 217 10.86 -4.72 -8.71
CA PHE A 217 10.92 -4.13 -10.06
C PHE A 217 12.37 -3.94 -10.55
N ILE A 218 13.30 -3.54 -9.67
CA ILE A 218 14.73 -3.47 -10.00
C ILE A 218 15.26 -4.84 -10.39
N TRP A 219 14.97 -5.88 -9.59
CA TRP A 219 15.36 -7.26 -9.88
C TRP A 219 14.76 -7.75 -11.21
N PHE A 220 13.47 -7.48 -11.44
CA PHE A 220 12.77 -7.87 -12.66
C PHE A 220 13.38 -7.25 -13.92
N ILE A 221 13.71 -5.95 -13.88
CA ILE A 221 14.36 -5.24 -14.99
C ILE A 221 15.76 -5.82 -15.25
N LYS A 222 16.53 -6.11 -14.20
CA LYS A 222 17.87 -6.69 -14.32
C LYS A 222 17.83 -8.09 -14.95
N SER A 223 16.93 -8.95 -14.49
CA SER A 223 16.75 -10.31 -15.02
C SER A 223 16.28 -10.33 -16.48
N LYS A 224 15.48 -9.34 -16.89
CA LYS A 224 15.04 -9.23 -18.29
C LYS A 224 16.18 -8.78 -19.22
N LYS A 225 17.03 -7.85 -18.76
CA LYS A 225 18.21 -7.42 -19.52
C LYS A 225 19.21 -8.55 -19.75
N SER A 226 19.48 -9.38 -18.74
CA SER A 226 20.42 -10.51 -18.88
C SER A 226 19.93 -11.56 -19.89
N LYS A 227 18.62 -11.82 -19.96
CA LYS A 227 18.04 -12.74 -20.95
C LYS A 227 17.99 -12.21 -22.38
N GLN A 228 18.29 -10.93 -22.60
CA GLN A 228 18.29 -10.29 -23.92
C GLN A 228 19.70 -10.11 -24.49
N SER A 229 20.72 -10.35 -23.66
CA SER A 229 22.15 -10.30 -24.01
C SER A 229 22.78 -11.69 -24.25
N ASP A 230 22.02 -12.75 -23.97
CA ASP A 230 22.34 -14.15 -24.33
C ASP A 230 21.52 -14.55 -25.57
#